data_AF-A0A1V6CHL2-F1
#
_entry.id   AF-A0A1V6CHL2-F1
#
_cell.length_a   1.000
_cell.length_b   1.000
_cell.length_c   1.000
_cell.angle_alpha   90.00
_cell.angle_beta   90.00
_cell.angle_gamma   90.00
#
_symmetry.space_group_name_H-M   'P 1'
#
loop_
_entity.id
_entity.type
_entity.pdbx_description
1 polymer ?
#
loop_
_entity_poly.entity_id
_entity_poly.type
_entity_poly.pdbx_seq_one_letter_code
_entity_poly.pdbx_strand_id
1 'polypeptide(L)'
;MSSFVVHEHHSKKLHYDLRLEIGGALKSWTIPKGPSMNPKDKRLAVMVDDHPLEYGIFEGIIPEGHYGAGPVIIWDSGTYDSVKQDIIKGKIEFYLRGKKLKGLFVLTRMKGKEKEWLFIKKNDEYSDGNFEIRPELTEERRRLLQEKIPSCHMT
;
A
#
# COMPACT_ATOMS: atom_id res chain seq x y z
N MET A 1 -11.31 10.05 -10.80
CA MET A 1 -10.02 9.76 -10.16
C MET A 1 -10.16 8.40 -9.49
N SER A 2 -9.17 7.52 -9.62
CA SER A 2 -9.22 6.19 -9.01
C SER A 2 -8.82 6.26 -7.53
N SER A 3 -9.28 5.33 -6.71
CA SER A 3 -8.93 5.30 -5.28
C SER A 3 -7.57 4.63 -5.03
N PHE A 4 -6.91 5.03 -3.94
CA PHE A 4 -5.81 4.28 -3.36
C PHE A 4 -5.97 4.15 -1.85
N VAL A 5 -5.35 3.11 -1.31
CA VAL A 5 -5.24 2.90 0.13
C VAL A 5 -3.87 2.32 0.46
N VAL A 6 -3.35 2.72 1.62
CA VAL A 6 -2.21 2.08 2.25
C VAL A 6 -2.69 1.51 3.57
N HIS A 7 -2.68 0.19 3.67
CA HIS A 7 -2.94 -0.47 4.94
C HIS A 7 -1.64 -0.60 5.73
N GLU A 8 -1.71 -0.37 7.03
CA GLU A 8 -0.69 -0.80 7.98
C GLU A 8 -1.11 -2.16 8.54
N HIS A 9 -0.22 -3.14 8.38
CA HIS A 9 -0.54 -4.53 8.61
C HIS A 9 0.45 -5.15 9.58
N HIS A 10 -0.05 -5.48 10.77
CA HIS A 10 0.69 -6.09 11.86
C HIS A 10 0.53 -7.61 11.83
N SER A 11 1.04 -8.25 10.78
CA SER A 11 1.09 -9.71 10.70
C SER A 11 2.30 -10.26 11.47
N LYS A 12 2.96 -11.32 10.97
CA LYS A 12 4.24 -11.81 11.52
C LYS A 12 5.29 -10.71 11.66
N LYS A 13 5.26 -9.72 10.77
CA LYS A 13 6.08 -8.51 10.80
C LYS A 13 5.22 -7.33 10.35
N LEU A 14 5.46 -6.17 10.95
CA LEU A 14 4.91 -4.91 10.46
C LEU A 14 5.33 -4.69 8.99
N HIS A 15 4.34 -4.42 8.15
CA HIS A 15 4.52 -3.98 6.78
C HIS A 15 3.34 -3.11 6.36
N TYR A 16 3.42 -2.56 5.15
CA TYR A 16 2.37 -1.70 4.61
C TYR A 16 1.93 -2.21 3.25
N ASP A 17 0.64 -2.32 3.01
CA ASP A 17 0.10 -2.78 1.72
C ASP A 17 -0.44 -1.58 0.94
N LEU A 18 0.28 -1.19 -0.12
CA LEU A 18 -0.18 -0.20 -1.08
C LEU A 18 -1.14 -0.86 -2.07
N ARG A 19 -2.31 -0.25 -2.26
CA ARG A 19 -3.34 -0.75 -3.17
C ARG A 19 -3.83 0.38 -4.05
N LEU A 20 -3.87 0.13 -5.36
CA LEU A 20 -4.35 1.06 -6.38
C LEU A 20 -5.56 0.43 -7.10
N GLU A 21 -6.66 1.18 -7.19
CA GLU A 21 -7.82 0.78 -7.98
C GLU A 21 -7.53 0.86 -9.48
N ILE A 22 -7.31 -0.29 -10.10
CA ILE A 22 -6.94 -0.42 -11.51
C ILE A 22 -7.81 -1.51 -12.14
N GLY A 23 -8.57 -1.14 -13.16
CA GLY A 23 -9.33 -2.12 -13.96
C GLY A 23 -10.37 -2.91 -13.16
N GLY A 24 -11.00 -2.28 -12.16
CA GLY A 24 -12.05 -2.91 -11.34
C GLY A 24 -11.56 -3.75 -10.15
N ALA A 25 -10.25 -3.76 -9.88
CA ALA A 25 -9.67 -4.44 -8.72
C ALA A 25 -8.59 -3.59 -8.04
N LEU A 26 -8.23 -3.94 -6.81
CA LEU A 26 -7.13 -3.34 -6.07
C LEU A 26 -5.83 -4.07 -6.39
N LYS A 27 -5.06 -3.54 -7.34
CA LYS A 27 -3.68 -3.99 -7.58
C LYS A 27 -2.85 -3.68 -6.35
N SER A 28 -2.17 -4.68 -5.81
CA SER A 28 -1.65 -4.64 -4.45
C SER A 28 -0.15 -4.94 -4.38
N TRP A 29 0.56 -4.22 -3.52
CA TRP A 29 1.97 -4.45 -3.22
C TRP A 29 2.22 -4.33 -1.72
N THR A 30 2.90 -5.33 -1.15
CA THR A 30 3.45 -5.28 0.20
C THR A 30 4.77 -4.53 0.22
N ILE A 31 4.90 -3.55 1.11
CA ILE A 31 6.07 -2.68 1.29
C ILE A 31 6.60 -2.89 2.72
N PRO A 32 7.61 -3.77 2.92
CA PRO A 32 8.04 -4.17 4.27
C PRO A 32 8.54 -3.02 5.15
N LYS A 33 9.19 -2.02 4.55
CA LYS A 33 9.66 -0.82 5.27
C LYS A 33 8.69 0.36 5.17
N GLY A 34 7.52 0.14 4.56
CA GLY A 34 6.52 1.15 4.24
C GLY A 34 6.96 2.22 3.24
N PRO A 35 6.01 3.10 2.86
CA PRO A 35 6.24 4.20 1.92
C PRO A 35 7.20 5.25 2.48
N SER A 36 7.73 6.11 1.60
CA SER A 36 8.56 7.25 1.99
C SER A 36 8.27 8.46 1.11
N MET A 37 8.29 9.65 1.70
CA MET A 37 8.25 10.93 0.99
C MET A 37 9.66 11.44 0.61
N ASN A 38 10.73 10.71 0.97
CA ASN A 38 12.10 11.04 0.58
C ASN A 38 12.42 10.47 -0.81
N PRO A 39 12.72 11.30 -1.83
CA PRO A 39 13.04 10.82 -3.18
C PRO A 39 14.31 9.96 -3.28
N LYS A 40 15.17 9.98 -2.26
CA LYS A 40 16.39 9.14 -2.20
C LYS A 40 16.08 7.71 -1.76
N ASP A 41 14.92 7.48 -1.14
CA ASP A 41 14.52 6.16 -0.68
C ASP A 41 13.98 5.30 -1.82
N LYS A 42 14.52 4.08 -1.92
CA LYS A 42 14.01 3.05 -2.82
C LYS A 42 13.36 1.96 -1.97
N ARG A 43 12.02 1.98 -1.86
CA ARG A 43 11.28 1.02 -1.04
C ARG A 43 10.98 -0.23 -1.88
N LEU A 44 11.37 -1.40 -1.40
CA LEU A 44 10.92 -2.66 -2.00
C LEU A 44 9.39 -2.77 -1.87
N ALA A 45 8.73 -3.05 -2.98
CA ALA A 45 7.30 -3.28 -3.08
C ALA A 45 7.07 -4.62 -3.78
N VAL A 46 6.58 -5.63 -3.05
CA VAL A 46 6.36 -6.98 -3.58
C VAL A 46 4.91 -7.08 -4.02
N MET A 47 4.67 -7.32 -5.30
CA MET A 47 3.34 -7.51 -5.86
C MET A 47 2.69 -8.77 -5.26
N VAL A 48 1.46 -8.61 -4.79
CA VAL A 48 0.61 -9.67 -4.26
C VAL A 48 -0.68 -9.75 -5.07
N ASP A 49 -1.52 -10.73 -4.77
CA ASP A 49 -2.76 -10.94 -5.49
C ASP A 49 -3.69 -9.73 -5.39
N ASP A 50 -4.53 -9.57 -6.42
CA ASP A 50 -5.51 -8.51 -6.47
C ASP A 50 -6.51 -8.65 -5.32
N HIS A 51 -7.00 -7.52 -4.81
CA HIS A 51 -8.03 -7.50 -3.79
C HIS A 51 -9.34 -6.92 -4.36
N PRO A 52 -10.51 -7.33 -3.86
CA PRO A 52 -11.78 -6.72 -4.26
C PRO A 52 -11.84 -5.26 -3.78
N LEU A 53 -12.58 -4.40 -4.47
CA LEU A 53 -12.65 -2.96 -4.17
C LEU A 53 -13.14 -2.66 -2.75
N GLU A 54 -14.06 -3.47 -2.23
CA GLU A 54 -14.57 -3.37 -0.85
C GLU A 54 -13.49 -3.58 0.21
N TYR A 55 -12.40 -4.28 -0.12
CA TYR A 55 -11.25 -4.40 0.78
C TYR A 55 -10.56 -3.05 1.01
N GLY A 56 -10.78 -2.07 0.12
CA GLY A 56 -10.17 -0.74 0.22
C GLY A 56 -10.56 0.05 1.47
N ILE A 57 -11.65 -0.35 2.13
CA ILE A 57 -12.15 0.26 3.37
C ILE A 57 -12.01 -0.67 4.59
N PHE A 58 -11.24 -1.76 4.46
CA PHE A 58 -11.13 -2.76 5.52
C PHE A 58 -10.28 -2.27 6.70
N GLU A 59 -10.84 -2.36 7.91
CA GLU A 59 -10.12 -2.28 9.17
C GLU A 59 -10.64 -3.35 10.13
N GLY A 60 -9.72 -4.06 10.79
CA GLY A 60 -10.05 -5.17 11.68
C GLY A 60 -8.84 -6.00 12.08
N ILE A 61 -9.09 -7.11 12.77
CA ILE A 61 -8.08 -8.11 13.10
C ILE A 61 -8.37 -9.36 12.27
N ILE A 62 -7.44 -9.75 11.41
CA ILE A 62 -7.55 -11.02 10.67
C ILE A 62 -7.22 -12.14 11.67
N PRO A 63 -8.12 -13.12 11.90
CA PRO A 63 -7.93 -14.13 12.93
C PRO A 63 -6.69 -15.01 12.67
N GLU A 64 -6.13 -15.58 13.73
CA GLU A 64 -5.04 -16.55 13.62
C GLU A 64 -5.44 -17.76 12.75
N GLY A 65 -4.46 -18.35 12.05
CA GLY A 65 -4.70 -19.43 11.11
C GLY A 65 -5.13 -18.99 9.70
N HIS A 66 -5.54 -17.73 9.52
CA HIS A 66 -5.82 -17.17 8.21
C HIS A 66 -4.57 -16.53 7.57
N TYR A 67 -4.55 -16.49 6.23
CA TYR A 67 -3.51 -15.77 5.50
C TYR A 67 -3.57 -14.27 5.84
N GLY A 68 -2.44 -13.71 6.27
CA GLY A 68 -2.38 -12.32 6.74
C GLY A 68 -2.96 -12.12 8.15
N ALA A 69 -2.99 -13.14 9.01
CA ALA A 69 -3.41 -12.98 10.40
C ALA A 69 -2.71 -11.80 11.10
N GLY A 70 -3.50 -10.99 11.82
CA GLY A 70 -3.04 -9.82 12.54
C GLY A 70 -3.91 -8.57 12.36
N PRO A 71 -3.68 -7.50 13.14
CA PRO A 71 -4.36 -6.23 12.96
C PRO A 71 -4.04 -5.56 11.62
N VAL A 72 -5.08 -5.03 10.98
CA VAL A 72 -5.01 -4.24 9.75
C VAL A 72 -5.79 -2.95 9.95
N ILE A 73 -5.16 -1.82 9.66
CA ILE A 73 -5.78 -0.51 9.69
C ILE A 73 -5.44 0.29 8.43
N ILE A 74 -6.26 1.28 8.11
CA ILE A 74 -5.94 2.24 7.06
C ILE A 74 -4.93 3.25 7.63
N TRP A 75 -3.73 3.23 7.07
CA TRP A 75 -2.66 4.16 7.39
C TRP A 75 -2.77 5.46 6.59
N ASP A 76 -3.11 5.36 5.30
CA ASP A 76 -3.44 6.51 4.45
C ASP A 76 -4.43 6.07 3.37
N SER A 77 -5.23 7.01 2.87
CA SER A 77 -6.14 6.77 1.76
C SER A 77 -6.47 8.07 1.04
N GLY A 78 -6.94 7.95 -0.19
CA GLY A 78 -7.34 9.08 -0.99
C GLY A 78 -7.58 8.68 -2.44
N THR A 79 -7.37 9.64 -3.34
CA THR A 79 -7.43 9.41 -4.78
C THR A 79 -6.05 9.46 -5.41
N TYR A 80 -5.93 8.90 -6.60
CA TYR A 80 -4.75 9.07 -7.41
C TYR A 80 -5.10 9.34 -8.87
N ASP A 81 -4.18 10.03 -9.54
CA ASP A 81 -4.21 10.27 -10.98
C ASP A 81 -3.11 9.43 -11.64
N SER A 82 -3.48 8.61 -12.63
CA SER A 82 -2.51 7.87 -13.43
C SER A 82 -1.79 8.84 -14.38
N VAL A 83 -0.46 8.87 -14.34
CA VAL A 83 0.36 9.67 -15.26
C VAL A 83 0.84 8.80 -16.42
N LYS A 84 1.35 7.61 -16.10
CA LYS A 84 1.73 6.59 -17.08
C LYS A 84 1.58 5.21 -16.47
N GLN A 85 0.83 4.34 -17.12
CA GLN A 85 0.55 3.01 -16.59
C GLN A 85 0.87 1.95 -17.64
N ASP A 86 1.99 1.26 -17.44
CA ASP A 86 2.41 0.13 -18.24
C ASP A 86 2.85 -1.00 -17.32
N ILE A 87 1.86 -1.70 -16.76
CA ILE A 87 2.07 -2.80 -15.82
C ILE A 87 2.86 -3.93 -16.50
N ILE A 88 2.59 -4.20 -17.78
CA ILE A 88 3.26 -5.24 -18.56
C ILE A 88 4.76 -4.95 -18.67
N LYS A 89 5.13 -3.70 -18.99
CA LYS A 89 6.54 -3.27 -19.01
C LYS A 89 7.12 -3.00 -17.63
N GLY A 90 6.34 -3.18 -16.56
CA GLY A 90 6.84 -3.06 -15.19
C GLY A 90 7.04 -1.61 -14.76
N LYS A 91 6.25 -0.65 -15.24
CA LYS A 91 6.35 0.76 -14.81
C LYS A 91 4.98 1.42 -14.67
N ILE A 92 4.71 1.95 -13.49
CA ILE A 92 3.52 2.74 -13.18
C ILE A 92 3.98 4.05 -12.54
N GLU A 93 3.54 5.18 -13.07
CA GLU A 93 3.79 6.51 -12.54
C GLU A 93 2.44 7.18 -12.30
N PHE A 94 2.27 7.74 -11.11
CA PHE A 94 0.99 8.24 -10.63
C PHE A 94 1.19 9.34 -9.60
N TYR A 95 0.18 10.18 -9.48
CA TYR A 95 0.11 11.26 -8.50
C TYR A 95 -0.84 10.87 -7.37
N LEU A 96 -0.35 10.77 -6.14
CA LEU A 96 -1.17 10.47 -4.95
C LEU A 96 -1.73 11.74 -4.33
N ARG A 97 -3.00 11.67 -3.89
CA ARG A 97 -3.72 12.73 -3.17
C ARG A 97 -4.25 12.18 -1.84
N GLY A 98 -3.32 11.74 -0.99
CA GLY A 98 -3.60 11.28 0.37
C GLY A 98 -3.50 12.37 1.42
N LYS A 99 -3.71 11.99 2.68
CA LYS A 99 -3.39 12.85 3.82
C LYS A 99 -1.88 12.86 4.07
N LYS A 100 -1.22 11.71 3.92
CA LYS A 100 0.21 11.51 4.18
C LYS A 100 1.03 11.44 2.90
N LEU A 101 0.62 10.60 1.96
CA LEU A 101 1.30 10.46 0.67
C LEU A 101 0.71 11.43 -0.34
N LYS A 102 1.57 12.32 -0.83
CA LYS A 102 1.19 13.38 -1.78
C LYS A 102 2.21 13.49 -2.91
N GLY A 103 1.75 13.90 -4.08
CA GLY A 103 2.64 14.14 -5.21
C GLY A 103 2.94 12.90 -6.05
N LEU A 104 3.99 12.99 -6.87
CA LEU A 104 4.38 11.99 -7.84
C LEU A 104 5.17 10.83 -7.22
N PHE A 105 4.78 9.62 -7.61
CA PHE A 105 5.45 8.37 -7.28
C PHE A 105 5.60 7.48 -8.50
N VAL A 106 6.54 6.55 -8.42
CA VAL A 106 6.73 5.50 -9.42
C VAL A 106 6.84 4.12 -8.76
N LEU A 107 6.14 3.15 -9.33
CA LEU A 107 6.39 1.72 -9.16
C LEU A 107 7.18 1.23 -10.38
N THR A 108 8.35 0.63 -10.16
CA THR A 108 9.15 0.03 -11.24
C THR A 108 9.60 -1.39 -10.89
N ARG A 109 9.29 -2.36 -11.75
CA ARG A 109 9.65 -3.76 -11.56
C ARG A 109 11.16 -3.94 -11.73
N MET A 110 11.77 -4.72 -10.84
CA MET A 110 13.19 -5.03 -10.90
C MET A 110 13.48 -5.94 -12.10
N LYS A 111 14.62 -5.73 -12.77
CA LYS A 111 15.01 -6.53 -13.94
C LYS A 111 15.21 -8.00 -13.54
N GLY A 112 14.62 -8.92 -14.31
CA GLY A 112 14.72 -10.36 -14.06
C GLY A 112 13.91 -10.85 -12.85
N LYS A 113 12.98 -10.02 -12.36
CA LYS A 113 12.08 -10.33 -11.25
C LYS A 113 10.64 -10.14 -11.69
N GLU A 114 9.76 -11.03 -11.26
CA GLU A 114 8.33 -10.98 -11.64
C GLU A 114 7.51 -10.17 -10.65
N LYS A 115 7.75 -10.37 -9.34
CA LYS A 115 6.94 -9.79 -8.26
C LYS A 115 7.62 -8.64 -7.54
N GLU A 116 8.93 -8.44 -7.68
CA GLU A 116 9.66 -7.41 -6.95
C GLU A 116 9.71 -6.09 -7.71
N TRP A 117 9.18 -5.04 -7.09
CA TRP A 117 9.14 -3.67 -7.59
C TRP A 117 9.84 -2.73 -6.61
N LEU A 118 10.17 -1.54 -7.09
CA LEU A 118 10.58 -0.41 -6.27
C LEU A 118 9.48 0.64 -6.29
N PHE A 119 9.03 1.04 -5.11
CA PHE A 119 8.17 2.19 -4.88
C PHE A 119 9.04 3.39 -4.49
N ILE A 120 8.99 4.45 -5.29
CA ILE A 120 9.92 5.58 -5.20
C ILE A 120 9.15 6.88 -5.33
N LYS A 121 9.36 7.81 -4.38
CA LYS A 121 8.90 9.19 -4.48
C LYS A 121 9.70 9.94 -5.54
N LYS A 122 9.01 10.66 -6.44
CA LYS A 122 9.67 11.57 -7.38
C LYS A 122 9.94 12.92 -6.71
N ASN A 123 11.01 13.59 -7.10
CA ASN A 123 11.32 14.92 -6.60
C ASN A 123 10.29 15.94 -7.14
N ASP A 124 9.49 16.50 -6.24
CA ASP A 124 8.46 17.51 -6.49
C ASP A 124 8.22 18.36 -5.21
N GLU A 125 7.25 19.27 -5.25
CA GLU A 125 6.93 20.19 -4.15
C GLU A 125 6.53 19.51 -2.82
N TYR A 126 6.13 18.24 -2.83
CA TYR A 126 5.74 17.48 -1.63
C TYR A 126 6.87 16.60 -1.09
N SER A 127 8.03 16.60 -1.73
CA SER A 127 9.15 15.76 -1.33
C SER A 127 9.71 16.18 0.03
N ASP A 128 9.92 15.22 0.91
CA ASP A 128 10.43 15.44 2.26
C ASP A 128 11.61 14.49 2.53
N GLY A 129 12.81 15.06 2.57
CA GLY A 129 14.04 14.33 2.83
C GLY A 129 14.18 13.80 4.26
N ASN A 130 13.41 14.36 5.20
CA ASN A 130 13.41 13.97 6.61
C ASN A 130 12.19 13.10 6.97
N PHE A 131 11.49 12.58 5.97
CA PHE A 131 10.28 11.80 6.19
C PHE A 131 10.57 10.54 7.02
N GLU A 132 9.87 10.44 8.14
CA GLU A 132 9.85 9.27 8.99
C GLU A 132 8.48 8.61 8.92
N ILE A 133 8.47 7.32 8.57
CA ILE A 133 7.24 6.54 8.66
C ILE A 133 6.90 6.27 10.12
N ARG A 134 5.64 6.51 10.49
CA ARG A 134 5.12 6.26 11.83
C ARG A 134 3.91 5.33 11.76
N PRO A 135 3.91 4.23 12.53
CA PRO A 135 2.71 3.40 12.69
C PRO A 135 1.56 4.20 13.30
N GLU A 136 0.34 3.87 12.91
CA GLU A 136 -0.91 4.47 13.41
C GLU A 136 -1.67 3.54 14.35
N LEU A 137 -1.28 2.27 14.44
CA LEU A 137 -1.92 1.34 15.36
C LEU A 137 -1.41 1.59 16.78
N THR A 138 -2.13 2.43 17.52
CA THR A 138 -1.97 2.56 18.97
C THR A 138 -2.71 1.43 19.69
N GLU A 139 -2.36 1.18 20.96
CA GLU A 139 -3.10 0.23 21.80
C GLU A 139 -4.58 0.60 21.95
N GLU A 140 -4.91 1.89 21.99
CA GLU A 140 -6.29 2.37 22.02
C GLU A 140 -7.03 2.02 20.72
N ARG A 141 -6.43 2.30 19.57
CA ARG A 141 -7.02 1.96 18.26
C ARG A 141 -7.18 0.45 18.13
N ARG A 142 -6.21 -0.33 18.60
CA ARG A 142 -6.25 -1.79 18.59
C ARG A 142 -7.46 -2.34 19.35
N ARG A 143 -7.80 -1.77 20.52
CA ARG A 143 -8.97 -2.19 21.32
C ARG A 143 -10.32 -1.91 20.65
N LEU A 144 -10.35 -1.00 19.67
CA LEU A 144 -11.55 -0.68 18.89
C LEU A 144 -11.71 -1.59 17.66
N LEU A 145 -10.68 -2.36 17.30
CA LEU A 145 -10.76 -3.30 16.19
C LEU A 145 -11.51 -4.56 16.58
N GLN A 146 -12.24 -5.10 15.63
CA GLN A 146 -12.95 -6.37 15.76
C GLN A 146 -12.31 -7.41 14.86
N GLU A 147 -12.37 -8.67 15.26
CA GLU A 147 -11.99 -9.78 14.40
C GLU A 147 -12.92 -9.87 13.18
N LYS A 148 -12.32 -9.91 11.99
CA LYS A 148 -13.03 -9.96 10.72
C LYS A 148 -12.21 -10.76 9.71
N ILE A 149 -12.86 -11.72 9.06
CA ILE A 149 -12.28 -12.39 7.89
C ILE A 149 -12.61 -11.51 6.68
N PRO A 150 -11.60 -10.95 6.00
CA PRO A 150 -11.85 -10.15 4.82
C PRO A 150 -12.35 -11.02 3.68
N SER A 151 -13.14 -10.44 2.78
CA SER A 151 -13.70 -11.07 1.58
C SER A 151 -12.67 -11.43 0.49
N CYS A 152 -11.37 -11.33 0.79
CA CYS A 152 -10.32 -11.82 -0.09
C CYS A 152 -10.59 -13.29 -0.41
N HIS A 153 -10.65 -13.62 -1.70
CA HIS A 153 -10.93 -14.97 -2.18
C HIS A 153 -9.93 -15.95 -1.55
N MET A 154 -10.45 -16.81 -0.67
CA MET A 154 -9.82 -18.09 -0.37
C MET A 154 -9.99 -18.96 -1.62
N THR A 155 -9.06 -18.84 -2.57
CA THR A 155 -8.83 -19.93 -3.54
C THR A 155 -7.92 -20.97 -2.92
#